data_AF-A0A7C5EXM7-F1
#
_entry.id   AF-A0A7C5EXM7-F1
#
_cell.length_a   1.000
_cell.length_b   1.000
_cell.length_c   1.000
_cell.angle_alpha   90.00
_cell.angle_beta   90.00
_cell.angle_gamma   90.00
#
_symmetry.space_group_name_H-M   'P 1'
#
loop_
_entity.id
_entity.type
_entity.pdbx_description
1 polymer ?
#
loop_
_entity_poly.entity_id
_entity_poly.type
_entity_poly.pdbx_seq_one_letter_code
_entity_poly.pdbx_strand_id
1 'polypeptide(L)'
;MNKFIFVTGGVVSSLGKGLASASIGNLLESRGLKITFLKLDPYINVDPGTMNPYQHGEVFVTDDGAETDLDLGHYERFTTLSLTKESNYTTGRIYHSVITKERRGDYLGGTVQVVPHVTDEIKQAIMRISKGIDVTIVEIGGTVGDIESLPFLEAIRQMPYDVGRDNVLYVHLTLVPYIGTAGELKTKPTQHSVNKLREIGIQPNILLCRTDRYIPPELKGKIAMFCNVDNDAVITAKDVETIYEVPIVFRKEGLDELIVRQLHLETGQPNLREWDAMVQKIKRPKHEISIALVGKYVGLKECYKSLGEALVHGGIDHETKVNINWIESEDIERQGTERILREADGILIPGGFGTRGIEGKVTTIRYARERQVPFLGLCL
;
A
#
# COMPACT_ATOMS: atom_id res chain seq x y z
N MET A 1 -8.16 -12.77 -21.07
CA MET A 1 -7.54 -11.51 -21.53
C MET A 1 -7.16 -10.74 -20.29
N ASN A 2 -5.95 -10.20 -20.23
CA ASN A 2 -5.47 -9.51 -19.05
C ASN A 2 -6.07 -8.10 -19.00
N LYS A 3 -6.70 -7.73 -17.89
CA LYS A 3 -7.14 -6.37 -17.60
C LYS A 3 -6.13 -5.68 -16.69
N PHE A 4 -6.06 -4.36 -16.76
CA PHE A 4 -5.09 -3.55 -16.02
C PHE A 4 -5.81 -2.45 -15.25
N ILE A 5 -5.52 -2.36 -13.96
CA ILE A 5 -5.97 -1.26 -13.11
C ILE A 5 -4.74 -0.46 -12.71
N PHE A 6 -4.64 0.78 -13.18
CA PHE A 6 -3.57 1.70 -12.79
C PHE A 6 -4.05 2.59 -11.65
N VAL A 7 -3.42 2.45 -10.49
CA VAL A 7 -3.74 3.22 -9.28
C VAL A 7 -2.74 4.35 -9.13
N THR A 8 -3.23 5.58 -9.21
CA THR A 8 -2.42 6.81 -9.06
C THR A 8 -2.92 7.62 -7.86
N GLY A 9 -2.12 8.55 -7.35
CA GLY A 9 -2.55 9.47 -6.30
C GLY A 9 -2.14 10.90 -6.59
N GLY A 10 -2.89 11.84 -6.04
CA GLY A 10 -2.56 13.26 -6.14
C GLY A 10 -2.85 14.02 -4.85
N VAL A 11 -2.71 15.35 -4.89
CA VAL A 11 -2.85 16.27 -3.76
C VAL A 11 -1.72 16.15 -2.71
N VAL A 12 -1.60 15.01 -2.04
CA VAL A 12 -0.56 14.73 -1.03
C VAL A 12 -0.13 13.27 -1.07
N SER A 13 1.08 12.98 -0.58
CA SER A 13 1.53 11.63 -0.30
C SER A 13 0.77 11.01 0.89
N SER A 14 0.92 9.70 1.10
CA SER A 14 0.34 8.98 2.25
C SER A 14 -1.19 8.98 2.35
N LEU A 15 -1.90 9.16 1.23
CA LEU A 15 -3.36 9.00 1.16
C LEU A 15 -3.86 7.56 1.32
N GLY A 16 -2.96 6.57 1.37
CA GLY A 16 -3.29 5.16 1.47
C GLY A 16 -3.50 4.48 0.11
N LYS A 17 -2.64 4.77 -0.88
CA LYS A 17 -2.65 4.10 -2.19
C LYS A 17 -2.48 2.59 -2.04
N GLY A 18 -1.45 2.13 -1.33
CA GLY A 18 -1.21 0.72 -1.02
C GLY A 18 -2.44 0.00 -0.48
N LEU A 19 -3.07 0.56 0.55
CA LEU A 19 -4.30 0.01 1.13
C LEU A 19 -5.49 0.01 0.16
N ALA A 20 -5.64 1.04 -0.67
CA ALA A 20 -6.69 1.08 -1.67
C ALA A 20 -6.47 0.03 -2.76
N SER A 21 -5.24 -0.10 -3.27
CA SER A 21 -4.83 -1.14 -4.22
C SER A 21 -5.11 -2.53 -3.64
N ALA A 22 -4.64 -2.78 -2.41
CA ALA A 22 -4.85 -4.04 -1.67
C ALA A 22 -6.34 -4.36 -1.51
N SER A 23 -7.17 -3.36 -1.18
CA SER A 23 -8.62 -3.52 -1.01
C SER A 23 -9.34 -3.79 -2.33
N ILE A 24 -8.91 -3.17 -3.44
CA ILE A 24 -9.41 -3.51 -4.78
C ILE A 24 -9.08 -4.97 -5.10
N GLY A 25 -7.84 -5.42 -4.84
CA GLY A 25 -7.46 -6.81 -5.07
C GLY A 25 -8.25 -7.79 -4.22
N ASN A 26 -8.46 -7.50 -2.93
CA ASN A 26 -9.31 -8.32 -2.05
C ASN A 26 -10.73 -8.48 -2.61
N LEU A 27 -11.34 -7.39 -3.09
CA LEU A 27 -12.68 -7.42 -3.65
C LEU A 27 -12.76 -8.23 -4.95
N LEU A 28 -11.76 -8.11 -5.82
CA LEU A 28 -11.71 -8.84 -7.09
C LEU A 28 -11.40 -10.33 -6.88
N GLU A 29 -10.48 -10.67 -5.97
CA GLU A 29 -10.19 -12.04 -5.56
C GLU A 29 -11.41 -12.70 -4.91
N SER A 30 -12.16 -11.95 -4.08
CA SER A 30 -13.42 -12.40 -3.48
C SER A 30 -14.53 -12.68 -4.49
N ARG A 31 -14.38 -12.23 -5.74
CA ARG A 31 -15.24 -12.58 -6.89
C ARG A 31 -14.72 -13.79 -7.67
N GLY A 32 -13.57 -14.34 -7.32
CA GLY A 32 -12.94 -15.49 -7.96
C GLY A 32 -12.03 -15.15 -9.14
N LEU A 33 -11.62 -13.88 -9.29
CA LEU A 33 -10.69 -13.46 -10.33
C LEU A 33 -9.25 -13.74 -9.91
N LYS A 34 -8.41 -14.17 -10.86
CA LYS A 34 -6.96 -14.24 -10.65
C LYS A 34 -6.39 -12.85 -10.77
N ILE A 35 -5.81 -12.36 -9.69
CA ILE A 35 -5.22 -11.02 -9.63
C ILE A 35 -3.72 -11.09 -9.39
N THR A 36 -3.03 -9.98 -9.66
CA THR A 36 -1.64 -9.77 -9.22
C THR A 36 -1.39 -8.29 -8.99
N PHE A 37 -0.29 -7.97 -8.32
CA PHE A 37 0.11 -6.60 -8.01
C PHE A 37 1.47 -6.26 -8.58
N LEU A 38 1.64 -5.00 -8.95
CA LEU A 38 2.94 -4.41 -9.24
C LEU A 38 3.00 -3.02 -8.61
N LYS A 39 3.99 -2.82 -7.73
CA LYS A 39 4.35 -1.50 -7.21
C LYS A 39 5.47 -0.89 -8.06
N LEU A 40 5.24 0.33 -8.56
CA LEU A 40 6.24 1.14 -9.23
C LEU A 40 6.69 2.29 -8.31
N ASP A 41 7.92 2.21 -7.82
CA ASP A 41 8.46 3.18 -6.87
C ASP A 41 9.38 4.20 -7.55
N PRO A 42 9.12 5.51 -7.39
CA PRO A 42 9.84 6.53 -8.15
C PRO A 42 11.25 6.82 -7.63
N TYR A 43 11.65 6.24 -6.49
CA TYR A 43 12.99 6.45 -5.92
C TYR A 43 14.10 5.74 -6.72
N ILE A 44 15.31 6.29 -6.62
CA ILE A 44 16.49 5.89 -7.42
C ILE A 44 17.21 4.66 -6.84
N ASN A 45 16.98 4.32 -5.57
CA ASN A 45 17.52 3.09 -4.98
C ASN A 45 17.04 1.87 -5.81
N VAL A 46 17.95 0.93 -6.10
CA VAL A 46 17.61 -0.28 -6.87
C VAL A 46 16.66 -1.18 -6.07
N ASP A 47 16.86 -1.21 -4.75
CA ASP A 47 16.06 -1.87 -3.73
C ASP A 47 16.04 -0.99 -2.47
N PRO A 48 15.10 -1.20 -1.53
CA PRO A 48 15.02 -0.40 -0.32
C PRO A 48 15.98 -0.86 0.80
N GLY A 49 16.81 -1.90 0.59
CA GLY A 49 17.73 -2.42 1.61
C GLY A 49 18.75 -1.40 2.13
N THR A 50 19.04 -0.39 1.31
CA THR A 50 19.95 0.72 1.65
C THR A 50 19.26 1.93 2.29
N MET A 51 17.93 1.91 2.41
CA MET A 51 17.13 3.03 2.91
C MET A 51 17.04 2.99 4.43
N ASN A 52 16.98 4.17 5.05
CA ASN A 52 16.78 4.27 6.49
C ASN A 52 15.31 3.96 6.82
N PRO A 53 15.01 2.97 7.68
CA PRO A 53 13.64 2.63 8.02
C PRO A 53 12.82 3.79 8.58
N TYR A 54 13.46 4.75 9.28
CA TYR A 54 12.75 5.94 9.78
C TYR A 54 12.22 6.87 8.69
N GLN A 55 12.73 6.78 7.46
CA GLN A 55 12.32 7.64 6.36
C GLN A 55 11.26 6.98 5.48
N HIS A 56 11.31 5.66 5.37
CA HIS A 56 10.55 4.91 4.37
C HIS A 56 9.75 3.73 4.91
N GLY A 57 9.77 3.51 6.24
CA GLY A 57 9.12 2.37 6.88
C GLY A 57 9.97 1.10 6.82
N GLU A 58 9.36 -0.03 7.11
CA GLU A 58 10.02 -1.33 7.03
C GLU A 58 10.39 -1.71 5.59
N VAL A 59 11.42 -2.55 5.46
CA VAL A 59 11.68 -3.30 4.24
C VAL A 59 10.91 -4.59 4.32
N PHE A 60 10.03 -4.85 3.35
CA PHE A 60 9.34 -6.13 3.24
C PHE A 60 10.23 -7.13 2.50
N VAL A 61 10.20 -8.40 2.89
CA VAL A 61 11.02 -9.45 2.27
C VAL A 61 10.09 -10.53 1.71
N THR A 62 10.15 -10.76 0.41
CA THR A 62 9.36 -11.79 -0.28
C THR A 62 9.98 -13.18 -0.12
N ASP A 63 9.20 -14.23 -0.38
CA ASP A 63 9.66 -15.63 -0.30
C ASP A 63 10.86 -15.95 -1.21
N ASP A 64 11.00 -15.23 -2.33
CA ASP A 64 12.15 -15.35 -3.24
C ASP A 64 13.37 -14.51 -2.81
N GLY A 65 13.34 -13.93 -1.60
CA GLY A 65 14.44 -13.23 -0.95
C GLY A 65 14.64 -11.80 -1.43
N ALA A 66 13.62 -11.18 -2.04
CA ALA A 66 13.71 -9.80 -2.50
C ALA A 66 13.37 -8.82 -1.38
N GLU A 67 14.20 -7.80 -1.21
CA GLU A 67 13.90 -6.65 -0.37
C GLU A 67 13.04 -5.66 -1.17
N THR A 68 11.87 -5.31 -0.64
CA THR A 68 10.85 -4.53 -1.35
C THR A 68 10.20 -3.49 -0.46
N ASP A 69 9.43 -2.59 -1.07
CA ASP A 69 8.60 -1.61 -0.37
C ASP A 69 7.55 -2.29 0.53
N LEU A 70 7.18 -1.61 1.63
CA LEU A 70 6.24 -2.11 2.64
C LEU A 70 4.83 -2.38 2.07
N ASP A 71 4.46 -1.72 0.97
CA ASP A 71 3.14 -1.90 0.36
C ASP A 71 2.92 -3.33 -0.15
N LEU A 72 3.98 -4.07 -0.48
CA LEU A 72 3.84 -5.49 -0.84
C LEU A 72 3.29 -6.31 0.32
N GLY A 73 3.67 -5.98 1.56
CA GLY A 73 3.07 -6.60 2.74
C GLY A 73 1.58 -6.30 2.86
N HIS A 74 1.10 -5.13 2.42
CA HIS A 74 -0.34 -4.86 2.36
C HIS A 74 -1.05 -5.73 1.34
N TYR A 75 -0.45 -5.92 0.16
CA TYR A 75 -1.03 -6.77 -0.88
C TYR A 75 -1.16 -8.22 -0.43
N GLU A 76 -0.11 -8.79 0.17
CA GLU A 76 -0.13 -10.16 0.69
C GLU A 76 -1.07 -10.31 1.89
N ARG A 77 -1.16 -9.32 2.79
CA ARG A 77 -2.10 -9.40 3.94
C ARG A 77 -3.57 -9.33 3.54
N PHE A 78 -3.88 -8.71 2.39
CA PHE A 78 -5.26 -8.51 1.95
C PHE A 78 -5.73 -9.54 0.92
N THR A 79 -4.83 -10.37 0.39
CA THR A 79 -5.11 -11.35 -0.66
C THR A 79 -4.47 -12.68 -0.35
N THR A 80 -4.71 -13.70 -1.17
CA THR A 80 -4.08 -15.02 -0.99
C THR A 80 -2.75 -15.17 -1.71
N LEU A 81 -2.22 -14.08 -2.28
CA LEU A 81 -1.04 -14.09 -3.13
C LEU A 81 0.26 -14.09 -2.31
N SER A 82 1.23 -14.87 -2.80
CA SER A 82 2.65 -14.68 -2.49
C SER A 82 3.30 -13.92 -3.64
N LEU A 83 3.77 -12.72 -3.35
CA LEU A 83 4.44 -11.85 -4.31
C LEU A 83 5.92 -12.22 -4.43
N THR A 84 6.54 -11.71 -5.49
CA THR A 84 7.95 -11.99 -5.81
C THR A 84 8.68 -10.69 -6.10
N LYS A 85 9.99 -10.76 -6.33
CA LYS A 85 10.77 -9.62 -6.83
C LYS A 85 10.18 -8.96 -8.08
N GLU A 86 9.38 -9.66 -8.88
CA GLU A 86 8.75 -9.07 -10.07
C GLU A 86 7.55 -8.17 -9.73
N SER A 87 7.11 -8.14 -8.48
CA SER A 87 5.99 -7.33 -7.98
C SER A 87 6.42 -5.94 -7.47
N ASN A 88 7.71 -5.63 -7.47
CA ASN A 88 8.26 -4.32 -7.13
C ASN A 88 9.32 -3.87 -8.13
N TYR A 89 9.14 -2.68 -8.70
CA TYR A 89 10.11 -2.07 -9.60
C TYR A 89 10.35 -0.62 -9.21
N THR A 90 11.60 -0.23 -9.10
CA THR A 90 12.01 1.13 -8.75
C THR A 90 12.55 1.86 -9.98
N THR A 91 12.58 3.19 -9.95
CA THR A 91 13.30 3.98 -10.97
C THR A 91 14.74 3.50 -11.09
N GLY A 92 15.41 3.24 -9.96
CA GLY A 92 16.77 2.69 -9.93
C GLY A 92 16.93 1.41 -10.74
N ARG A 93 16.07 0.42 -10.49
CA ARG A 93 16.09 -0.88 -11.17
C ARG A 93 15.81 -0.75 -12.67
N ILE A 94 14.82 0.06 -13.04
CA ILE A 94 14.46 0.31 -14.45
C ILE A 94 15.63 0.96 -15.20
N TYR A 95 16.19 2.04 -14.67
CA TYR A 95 17.30 2.75 -15.31
C TYR A 95 18.56 1.88 -15.35
N HIS A 96 18.84 1.12 -14.29
CA HIS A 96 19.95 0.17 -14.28
C HIS A 96 19.81 -0.87 -15.40
N SER A 97 18.61 -1.42 -15.63
CA SER A 97 18.33 -2.35 -16.73
C SER A 97 18.60 -1.71 -18.10
N VAL A 98 18.04 -0.52 -18.35
CA VAL A 98 18.21 0.21 -19.62
C VAL A 98 19.68 0.56 -19.90
N ILE A 99 20.39 1.09 -18.91
CA ILE A 99 21.82 1.44 -19.03
C ILE A 99 22.65 0.18 -19.27
N THR A 100 22.33 -0.93 -18.60
CA THR A 100 23.05 -2.20 -18.79
C THR A 100 22.87 -2.74 -20.22
N LYS A 101 21.64 -2.72 -20.76
CA LYS A 101 21.34 -3.12 -22.14
C LYS A 101 22.09 -2.24 -23.15
N GLU A 102 22.15 -0.94 -22.87
CA GLU A 102 22.89 0.01 -23.69
C GLU A 102 24.39 -0.28 -23.71
N ARG A 103 25.02 -0.48 -22.55
CA ARG A 103 26.45 -0.84 -22.46
C ARG A 103 26.78 -2.18 -23.12
N ARG A 104 25.83 -3.11 -23.19
CA ARG A 104 25.98 -4.40 -23.91
C ARG A 104 25.85 -4.26 -25.43
N GLY A 105 25.33 -3.13 -25.92
CA GLY A 105 25.12 -2.88 -27.35
C GLY A 105 23.75 -3.33 -27.87
N ASP A 106 22.79 -3.63 -26.99
CA ASP A 106 21.46 -4.13 -27.38
C ASP A 106 20.67 -3.12 -28.23
N TYR A 107 20.98 -1.83 -28.10
CA TYR A 107 20.36 -0.74 -28.88
C TYR A 107 21.11 -0.41 -30.18
N LEU A 108 22.09 -1.24 -30.58
CA LEU A 108 22.76 -1.20 -31.89
C LEU A 108 23.36 0.17 -32.26
N GLY A 109 23.90 0.89 -31.26
CA GLY A 109 24.50 2.22 -31.43
C GLY A 109 23.50 3.37 -31.55
N GLY A 110 22.20 3.11 -31.38
CA GLY A 110 21.16 4.14 -31.34
C GLY A 110 21.17 4.94 -30.04
N THR A 111 20.61 6.16 -30.10
CA THR A 111 20.45 7.04 -28.93
C THR A 111 19.40 6.48 -27.98
N VAL A 112 19.80 6.19 -26.73
CA VAL A 112 18.88 5.79 -25.67
C VAL A 112 18.23 7.00 -25.02
N GLN A 113 16.92 6.92 -24.80
CA GLN A 113 16.05 8.03 -24.38
C GLN A 113 15.01 7.54 -23.38
N VAL A 114 14.42 8.44 -22.59
CA VAL A 114 13.33 8.10 -21.66
C VAL A 114 12.14 7.50 -22.41
N VAL A 115 11.72 8.16 -23.50
CA VAL A 115 10.75 7.61 -24.44
C VAL A 115 11.49 7.27 -25.74
N PRO A 116 11.44 6.03 -26.24
CA PRO A 116 10.62 4.93 -25.73
C PRO A 116 11.34 4.03 -24.70
N HIS A 117 12.66 4.07 -24.57
CA HIS A 117 13.42 2.98 -23.93
C HIS A 117 13.11 2.76 -22.44
N VAL A 118 13.01 3.81 -21.63
CA VAL A 118 12.64 3.68 -20.20
C VAL A 118 11.16 3.32 -20.07
N THR A 119 10.29 3.97 -20.84
CA THR A 119 8.85 3.67 -20.81
C THR A 119 8.55 2.24 -21.28
N ASP A 120 9.28 1.73 -22.27
CA ASP A 120 9.15 0.35 -22.74
C ASP A 120 9.65 -0.65 -21.70
N GLU A 121 10.72 -0.34 -20.96
CA GLU A 121 11.17 -1.19 -19.85
C GLU A 121 10.08 -1.31 -18.76
N ILE A 122 9.42 -0.19 -18.44
CA ILE A 122 8.30 -0.16 -17.47
C ILE A 122 7.12 -0.99 -18.00
N LYS A 123 6.71 -0.78 -19.26
CA LYS A 123 5.63 -1.55 -19.88
C LYS A 123 5.97 -3.05 -19.93
N GLN A 124 7.21 -3.40 -20.22
CA GLN A 124 7.67 -4.80 -20.21
C GLN A 124 7.57 -5.43 -18.82
N ALA A 125 7.89 -4.68 -17.74
CA ALA A 125 7.70 -5.15 -16.37
C ALA A 125 6.22 -5.44 -16.07
N ILE A 126 5.32 -4.50 -16.41
CA ILE A 126 3.87 -4.67 -16.28
C ILE A 126 3.37 -5.90 -17.06
N MET A 127 3.79 -6.06 -18.31
CA MET A 127 3.35 -7.18 -19.15
C MET A 127 3.89 -8.53 -18.67
N ARG A 128 5.08 -8.57 -18.07
CA ARG A 128 5.70 -9.80 -17.59
C ARG A 128 4.90 -10.42 -16.44
N ILE A 129 4.53 -9.62 -15.45
CA ILE A 129 3.78 -10.11 -14.28
C ILE A 129 2.33 -10.44 -14.61
N SER A 130 1.79 -9.88 -15.69
CA SER A 130 0.39 -10.07 -16.09
C SER A 130 0.10 -11.41 -16.76
N LYS A 131 1.10 -12.24 -17.07
CA LYS A 131 0.88 -13.49 -17.82
C LYS A 131 0.01 -14.48 -17.04
N GLY A 132 -1.14 -14.87 -17.61
CA GLY A 132 -2.06 -15.83 -16.99
C GLY A 132 -2.91 -15.25 -15.85
N ILE A 133 -2.97 -13.93 -15.73
CA ILE A 133 -3.71 -13.18 -14.71
C ILE A 133 -4.93 -12.51 -15.36
N ASP A 134 -6.07 -12.50 -14.67
CA ASP A 134 -7.29 -11.84 -15.15
C ASP A 134 -7.19 -10.32 -14.98
N VAL A 135 -6.73 -9.85 -13.81
CA VAL A 135 -6.56 -8.42 -13.50
C VAL A 135 -5.21 -8.12 -12.83
N THR A 136 -4.39 -7.29 -13.48
CA THR A 136 -3.16 -6.76 -12.90
C THR A 136 -3.40 -5.38 -12.31
N ILE A 137 -3.17 -5.23 -11.01
CA ILE A 137 -3.29 -3.96 -10.29
C ILE A 137 -1.89 -3.35 -10.18
N VAL A 138 -1.66 -2.24 -10.87
CA VAL A 138 -0.37 -1.55 -10.88
C VAL A 138 -0.51 -0.26 -10.09
N GLU A 139 0.15 -0.21 -8.94
CA GLU A 139 0.24 1.00 -8.15
C GLU A 139 1.43 1.86 -8.59
N ILE A 140 1.14 3.13 -8.86
CA ILE A 140 2.15 4.14 -9.19
C ILE A 140 2.47 4.93 -7.91
N GLY A 141 3.68 4.74 -7.41
CA GLY A 141 4.25 5.52 -6.32
C GLY A 141 4.38 7.01 -6.67
N GLY A 142 4.69 7.82 -5.66
CA GLY A 142 4.76 9.29 -5.80
C GLY A 142 3.38 9.97 -5.89
N THR A 143 3.39 11.24 -6.28
CA THR A 143 2.19 12.08 -6.43
C THR A 143 2.14 12.62 -7.85
N VAL A 144 0.96 12.58 -8.48
CA VAL A 144 0.76 13.17 -9.81
C VAL A 144 1.09 14.67 -9.76
N GLY A 145 2.01 15.09 -10.62
CA GLY A 145 2.58 16.44 -10.64
C GLY A 145 4.07 16.46 -10.27
N ASP A 146 4.56 15.42 -9.61
CA ASP A 146 5.98 15.30 -9.25
C ASP A 146 6.80 14.77 -10.44
N ILE A 147 8.02 15.29 -10.58
CA ILE A 147 8.94 14.97 -11.68
C ILE A 147 9.29 13.47 -11.69
N GLU A 148 9.48 12.89 -10.50
CA GLU A 148 9.93 11.52 -10.30
C GLU A 148 8.97 10.46 -10.88
N SER A 149 7.68 10.78 -10.99
CA SER A 149 6.64 9.84 -11.46
C SER A 149 6.39 9.94 -12.97
N LEU A 150 6.95 10.94 -13.66
CA LEU A 150 6.65 11.20 -15.07
C LEU A 150 6.93 10.00 -16.00
N PRO A 151 8.05 9.26 -15.87
CA PRO A 151 8.27 8.09 -16.73
C PRO A 151 7.23 6.98 -16.53
N PHE A 152 6.80 6.72 -15.29
CA PHE A 152 5.76 5.74 -15.01
C PHE A 152 4.40 6.18 -15.55
N LEU A 153 4.05 7.45 -15.35
CA LEU A 153 2.79 8.01 -15.85
C LEU A 153 2.76 7.97 -17.39
N GLU A 154 3.86 8.30 -18.07
CA GLU A 154 3.95 8.18 -19.53
C GLU A 154 3.84 6.72 -19.99
N ALA A 155 4.46 5.78 -19.28
CA ALA A 155 4.36 4.36 -19.60
C ALA A 155 2.91 3.85 -19.52
N ILE A 156 2.18 4.16 -18.43
CA ILE A 156 0.78 3.73 -18.30
C ILE A 156 -0.14 4.47 -19.28
N ARG A 157 0.16 5.73 -19.64
CA ARG A 157 -0.57 6.47 -20.68
C ARG A 157 -0.45 5.78 -22.05
N GLN A 158 0.68 5.12 -22.32
CA GLN A 158 0.89 4.35 -23.54
C GLN A 158 0.25 2.97 -23.53
N MET A 159 0.03 2.36 -22.36
CA MET A 159 -0.50 0.99 -22.23
C MET A 159 -1.78 0.73 -23.05
N PRO A 160 -2.79 1.62 -23.11
CA PRO A 160 -3.98 1.41 -23.94
C PRO A 160 -3.70 1.18 -25.44
N TYR A 161 -2.60 1.70 -25.99
CA TYR A 161 -2.21 1.43 -27.38
C TYR A 161 -1.70 0.00 -27.58
N ASP A 162 -1.07 -0.56 -26.55
CA ASP A 162 -0.46 -1.89 -26.59
C ASP A 162 -1.48 -3.00 -26.27
N VAL A 163 -2.39 -2.74 -25.31
CA VAL A 163 -3.34 -3.76 -24.82
C VAL A 163 -4.80 -3.50 -25.17
N GLY A 164 -5.12 -2.35 -25.78
CA GLY A 164 -6.49 -1.93 -26.07
C GLY A 164 -7.16 -1.19 -24.91
N ARG A 165 -7.98 -0.19 -25.24
CA ARG A 165 -8.56 0.75 -24.26
C ARG A 165 -9.52 0.07 -23.27
N ASP A 166 -10.31 -0.90 -23.72
CA ASP A 166 -11.30 -1.61 -22.90
C ASP A 166 -10.65 -2.63 -21.92
N ASN A 167 -9.32 -2.73 -21.95
CA ASN A 167 -8.54 -3.56 -21.04
C ASN A 167 -7.84 -2.73 -19.95
N VAL A 168 -8.02 -1.41 -19.93
CA VAL A 168 -7.34 -0.50 -18.99
C VAL A 168 -8.35 0.34 -18.21
N LEU A 169 -8.13 0.42 -16.89
CA LEU A 169 -8.90 1.25 -15.98
C LEU A 169 -7.95 2.10 -15.13
N TYR A 170 -8.21 3.41 -15.05
CA TYR A 170 -7.45 4.33 -14.20
C TYR A 170 -8.23 4.67 -12.93
N VAL A 171 -7.66 4.33 -11.78
CA VAL A 171 -8.18 4.70 -10.46
C VAL A 171 -7.29 5.78 -9.88
N HIS A 172 -7.86 6.95 -9.56
CA HIS A 172 -7.10 8.07 -9.02
C HIS A 172 -7.53 8.40 -7.59
N LEU A 173 -6.62 8.22 -6.64
CA LEU A 173 -6.80 8.64 -5.25
C LEU A 173 -6.57 10.14 -5.13
N THR A 174 -7.44 10.79 -4.36
CA THR A 174 -7.41 12.22 -4.12
C THR A 174 -7.90 12.54 -2.71
N LEU A 175 -7.76 13.79 -2.26
CA LEU A 175 -8.17 14.24 -0.95
C LEU A 175 -9.34 15.23 -1.05
N VAL A 176 -10.40 14.96 -0.29
CA VAL A 176 -11.52 15.88 -0.07
C VAL A 176 -11.51 16.29 1.41
N PRO A 177 -10.74 17.35 1.77
CA PRO A 177 -10.57 17.73 3.15
C PRO A 177 -11.80 18.47 3.68
N TYR A 178 -12.10 18.27 4.96
CA TYR A 178 -13.07 19.05 5.71
C TYR A 178 -12.38 20.26 6.35
N ILE A 179 -12.89 21.47 6.10
CA ILE A 179 -12.35 22.70 6.70
C ILE A 179 -13.21 23.05 7.91
N GLY A 180 -12.72 22.72 9.11
CA GLY A 180 -13.46 22.89 10.36
C GLY A 180 -13.96 24.32 10.60
N THR A 181 -13.15 25.33 10.27
CA THR A 181 -13.52 26.75 10.42
C THR A 181 -14.65 27.19 9.49
N ALA A 182 -14.81 26.52 8.34
CA ALA A 182 -15.84 26.82 7.35
C ALA A 182 -17.03 25.85 7.39
N GLY A 183 -16.91 24.74 8.12
CA GLY A 183 -17.96 23.73 8.24
C GLY A 183 -18.24 22.94 6.97
N GLU A 184 -17.31 22.91 5.99
CA GLU A 184 -17.58 22.32 4.68
C GLU A 184 -16.43 21.48 4.10
N LEU A 185 -16.79 20.51 3.26
CA LEU A 185 -15.87 19.71 2.45
C LEU A 185 -15.42 20.50 1.21
N LYS A 186 -14.13 20.44 0.90
CA LYS A 186 -13.56 21.15 -0.26
C LYS A 186 -13.22 20.18 -1.39
N THR A 187 -13.86 20.37 -2.54
CA THR A 187 -13.63 19.55 -3.74
C THR A 187 -12.50 20.06 -4.64
N LYS A 188 -12.00 21.28 -4.40
CA LYS A 188 -11.03 21.93 -5.28
C LYS A 188 -9.71 21.15 -5.39
N PRO A 189 -9.13 20.60 -4.31
CA PRO A 189 -7.93 19.78 -4.42
C PRO A 189 -8.10 18.62 -5.41
N THR A 190 -9.23 17.92 -5.36
CA THR A 190 -9.57 16.87 -6.34
C THR A 190 -9.64 17.37 -7.76
N GLN A 191 -10.29 18.51 -8.00
CA GLN A 191 -10.41 19.09 -9.33
C GLN A 191 -9.04 19.43 -9.93
N HIS A 192 -8.15 20.05 -9.14
CA HIS A 192 -6.78 20.36 -9.58
C HIS A 192 -5.95 19.10 -9.81
N SER A 193 -6.08 18.11 -8.93
CA SER A 193 -5.41 16.80 -9.06
C SER A 193 -5.76 16.10 -10.37
N VAL A 194 -7.06 16.02 -10.68
CA VAL A 194 -7.54 15.43 -11.94
C VAL A 194 -7.09 16.24 -13.15
N ASN A 195 -7.06 17.58 -13.05
CA ASN A 195 -6.52 18.42 -14.12
C ASN A 195 -5.06 18.09 -14.41
N LYS A 196 -4.21 17.91 -13.38
CA LYS A 196 -2.81 17.51 -13.56
C LYS A 196 -2.65 16.15 -14.21
N LEU A 197 -3.49 15.19 -13.85
CA LEU A 197 -3.50 13.87 -14.50
C LEU A 197 -3.93 13.96 -15.98
N ARG A 198 -4.89 14.84 -16.30
CA ARG A 198 -5.35 15.05 -17.69
C ARG A 198 -4.36 15.84 -18.53
N GLU A 199 -3.61 16.78 -17.94
CA GLU A 199 -2.54 17.54 -18.63
C GLU A 199 -1.50 16.60 -19.24
N ILE A 200 -1.24 15.46 -18.62
CA ILE A 200 -0.33 14.43 -19.13
C ILE A 200 -1.05 13.34 -19.97
N GLY A 201 -2.31 13.56 -20.33
CA GLY A 201 -3.06 12.69 -21.24
C GLY A 201 -3.74 11.47 -20.60
N ILE A 202 -3.88 11.41 -19.26
CA ILE A 202 -4.59 10.35 -18.56
C ILE A 202 -5.94 10.87 -18.04
N GLN A 203 -7.03 10.27 -18.50
CA GLN A 203 -8.38 10.51 -17.95
C GLN A 203 -8.67 9.44 -16.90
N PRO A 204 -8.87 9.80 -15.62
CA PRO A 204 -9.28 8.82 -14.62
C PRO A 204 -10.67 8.27 -14.95
N ASN A 205 -10.84 6.97 -14.72
CA ASN A 205 -12.12 6.28 -14.81
C ASN A 205 -12.89 6.34 -13.48
N ILE A 206 -12.16 6.23 -12.36
CA ILE A 206 -12.71 6.19 -11.00
C ILE A 206 -11.91 7.12 -10.11
N LEU A 207 -12.59 7.87 -9.25
CA LEU A 207 -11.99 8.71 -8.22
C LEU A 207 -12.24 8.11 -6.84
N LEU A 208 -11.15 7.81 -6.12
CA LEU A 208 -11.21 7.45 -4.71
C LEU A 208 -10.95 8.71 -3.88
N CYS A 209 -12.03 9.33 -3.42
CA CYS A 209 -11.98 10.57 -2.66
C CYS A 209 -11.77 10.28 -1.17
N ARG A 210 -10.51 10.38 -0.71
CA ARG A 210 -10.15 10.21 0.71
C ARG A 210 -10.70 11.35 1.54
N THR A 211 -11.35 11.02 2.65
CA THR A 211 -12.02 11.98 3.54
C THR A 211 -12.39 11.33 4.88
N ASP A 212 -12.66 12.13 5.90
CA ASP A 212 -13.02 11.66 7.25
C ASP A 212 -14.50 11.26 7.39
N ARG A 213 -15.34 11.56 6.39
CA ARG A 213 -16.80 11.37 6.44
C ARG A 213 -17.39 11.01 5.08
N TYR A 214 -18.65 10.57 5.04
CA TYR A 214 -19.32 10.32 3.76
C TYR A 214 -19.51 11.63 2.97
N ILE A 215 -19.20 11.58 1.68
CA ILE A 215 -19.38 12.73 0.77
C ILE A 215 -20.85 12.75 0.34
N PRO A 216 -21.57 13.88 0.57
CA PRO A 216 -22.96 13.99 0.15
C PRO A 216 -23.15 13.80 -1.37
N PRO A 217 -24.28 13.22 -1.84
CA PRO A 217 -24.51 12.96 -3.26
C PRO A 217 -24.36 14.20 -4.15
N GLU A 218 -24.82 15.37 -3.70
CA GLU A 218 -24.67 16.64 -4.42
C GLU A 218 -23.19 16.99 -4.66
N LEU A 219 -22.35 16.78 -3.63
CA LEU A 219 -20.92 17.08 -3.73
C LEU A 219 -20.19 16.08 -4.62
N LYS A 220 -20.58 14.80 -4.60
CA LYS A 220 -20.12 13.81 -5.57
C LYS A 220 -20.49 14.21 -6.99
N GLY A 221 -21.73 14.65 -7.22
CA GLY A 221 -22.18 15.13 -8.53
C GLY A 221 -21.39 16.33 -9.03
N LYS A 222 -21.05 17.24 -8.12
CA LYS A 222 -20.14 18.36 -8.42
C LYS A 222 -18.74 17.86 -8.82
N ILE A 223 -18.14 16.95 -8.05
CA ILE A 223 -16.83 16.38 -8.37
C ILE A 223 -16.87 15.71 -9.74
N ALA A 224 -17.87 14.86 -9.99
CA ALA A 224 -18.07 14.14 -11.23
C ALA A 224 -18.10 15.09 -12.44
N MET A 225 -18.94 16.13 -12.37
CA MET A 225 -19.06 17.15 -13.41
C MET A 225 -17.74 17.89 -13.68
N PHE A 226 -17.03 18.34 -12.63
CA PHE A 226 -15.77 19.08 -12.82
C PHE A 226 -14.61 18.19 -13.30
N CYS A 227 -14.61 16.92 -12.92
CA CYS A 227 -13.56 15.96 -13.25
C CYS A 227 -13.84 15.17 -14.54
N ASN A 228 -15.03 15.35 -15.13
CA ASN A 228 -15.51 14.64 -16.31
C ASN A 228 -15.47 13.11 -16.11
N VAL A 229 -16.06 12.64 -15.02
CA VAL A 229 -16.27 11.22 -14.70
C VAL A 229 -17.74 10.98 -14.38
N ASP A 230 -18.18 9.72 -14.44
CA ASP A 230 -19.55 9.36 -14.07
C ASP A 230 -19.81 9.60 -12.57
N ASN A 231 -21.07 9.87 -12.21
CA ASN A 231 -21.45 10.15 -10.82
C ASN A 231 -21.15 8.98 -9.87
N ASP A 232 -21.39 7.75 -10.34
CA ASP A 232 -21.10 6.53 -9.57
C ASP A 232 -19.61 6.21 -9.53
N ALA A 233 -18.78 6.87 -10.35
CA ALA A 233 -17.33 6.77 -10.33
C ALA A 233 -16.64 7.67 -9.28
N VAL A 234 -17.41 8.46 -8.52
CA VAL A 234 -16.91 9.23 -7.38
C VAL A 234 -17.18 8.45 -6.08
N ILE A 235 -16.16 7.73 -5.64
CA ILE A 235 -16.22 6.79 -4.50
C ILE A 235 -15.70 7.49 -3.24
N THR A 236 -16.46 7.41 -2.14
CA THR A 236 -16.01 7.89 -0.83
C THR A 236 -15.02 6.90 -0.24
N ALA A 237 -13.74 7.27 -0.19
CA ALA A 237 -12.73 6.50 0.51
C ALA A 237 -12.60 7.00 1.96
N LYS A 238 -13.60 6.70 2.79
CA LYS A 238 -13.70 7.20 4.18
C LYS A 238 -12.57 6.70 5.07
N ASP A 239 -12.12 7.51 6.02
CA ASP A 239 -11.32 7.04 7.16
C ASP A 239 -12.10 6.04 8.03
N VAL A 240 -11.40 4.99 8.44
CA VAL A 240 -11.93 3.82 9.14
C VAL A 240 -11.18 3.56 10.43
N GLU A 241 -11.80 2.82 11.35
CA GLU A 241 -11.19 2.49 12.65
C GLU A 241 -10.12 1.41 12.49
N THR A 242 -10.32 0.48 11.56
CA THR A 242 -9.34 -0.52 11.17
C THR A 242 -9.20 -0.61 9.65
N ILE A 243 -7.98 -0.82 9.15
CA ILE A 243 -7.68 -0.93 7.72
C ILE A 243 -8.50 -2.03 7.01
N TYR A 244 -8.93 -3.05 7.77
CA TYR A 244 -9.73 -4.15 7.24
C TYR A 244 -11.19 -3.73 6.94
N GLU A 245 -11.64 -2.56 7.37
CA GLU A 245 -12.94 -2.01 6.95
C GLU A 245 -12.92 -1.43 5.53
N VAL A 246 -11.74 -1.13 4.96
CA VAL A 246 -11.63 -0.46 3.65
C VAL A 246 -12.32 -1.25 2.53
N PRO A 247 -12.11 -2.57 2.36
CA PRO A 247 -12.83 -3.35 1.34
C PRO A 247 -14.35 -3.29 1.51
N ILE A 248 -14.84 -3.31 2.75
CA ILE A 248 -16.28 -3.25 3.07
C ILE A 248 -16.85 -1.87 2.70
N VAL A 249 -16.13 -0.79 3.01
CA VAL A 249 -16.54 0.58 2.64
C VAL A 249 -16.56 0.74 1.13
N PHE A 250 -15.54 0.26 0.43
CA PHE A 250 -15.45 0.33 -1.03
C PHE A 250 -16.57 -0.46 -1.71
N ARG A 251 -16.89 -1.66 -1.22
CA ARG A 251 -18.02 -2.45 -1.69
C ARG A 251 -19.35 -1.72 -1.48
N LYS A 252 -19.56 -1.12 -0.31
CA LYS A 252 -20.79 -0.35 -0.01
C LYS A 252 -20.96 0.86 -0.94
N GLU A 253 -19.87 1.45 -1.39
CA GLU A 253 -19.87 2.54 -2.37
C GLU A 253 -19.96 2.04 -3.83
N GLY A 254 -19.99 0.73 -4.07
CA GLY A 254 -20.16 0.12 -5.40
C GLY A 254 -18.88 0.03 -6.24
N LEU A 255 -17.70 0.19 -5.64
CA LEU A 255 -16.43 0.23 -6.37
C LEU A 255 -16.18 -1.03 -7.20
N ASP A 256 -16.38 -2.21 -6.62
CA ASP A 256 -16.11 -3.49 -7.26
C ASP A 256 -17.08 -3.77 -8.42
N GLU A 257 -18.36 -3.45 -8.27
CA GLU A 257 -19.34 -3.55 -9.35
C GLU A 257 -18.99 -2.61 -10.50
N LEU A 258 -18.55 -1.40 -10.19
CA LEU A 258 -18.10 -0.43 -11.18
C LEU A 258 -16.88 -0.92 -11.96
N ILE A 259 -15.88 -1.49 -11.27
CA ILE A 259 -14.68 -2.07 -11.90
C ILE A 259 -15.07 -3.21 -12.84
N VAL A 260 -15.90 -4.15 -12.37
CA VAL A 260 -16.36 -5.29 -13.16
C VAL A 260 -17.09 -4.82 -14.43
N ARG A 261 -17.96 -3.82 -14.29
CA ARG A 261 -18.71 -3.24 -15.42
C ARG A 261 -17.81 -2.55 -16.43
N GLN A 262 -16.89 -1.68 -15.98
CA GLN A 262 -16.02 -0.90 -16.87
C GLN A 262 -14.96 -1.75 -17.58
N LEU A 263 -14.52 -2.86 -16.96
CA LEU A 263 -13.56 -3.78 -17.57
C LEU A 263 -14.22 -4.95 -18.32
N HIS A 264 -15.55 -4.99 -18.37
CA HIS A 264 -16.32 -6.09 -18.98
C HIS A 264 -15.89 -7.47 -18.44
N LEU A 265 -15.77 -7.57 -17.12
CA LEU A 265 -15.37 -8.81 -16.44
C LEU A 265 -16.60 -9.71 -16.22
N GLU A 266 -16.48 -10.99 -16.55
CA GLU A 266 -17.51 -12.00 -16.29
C GLU A 266 -17.23 -12.69 -14.96
N THR A 267 -17.93 -12.27 -13.91
CA THR A 267 -17.68 -12.78 -12.55
C THR A 267 -18.91 -12.68 -11.65
N GLY A 268 -18.90 -13.45 -10.55
CA GLY A 268 -19.95 -13.45 -9.53
C GLY A 268 -19.87 -12.25 -8.58
N GLN A 269 -20.81 -12.20 -7.62
CA GLN A 269 -20.78 -11.26 -6.50
C GLN A 269 -19.66 -11.62 -5.51
N PRO A 270 -19.03 -10.65 -4.82
CA PRO A 270 -17.92 -10.94 -3.91
C PRO A 270 -18.44 -11.62 -2.64
N ASN A 271 -17.73 -12.65 -2.20
CA ASN A 271 -17.98 -13.31 -0.92
C ASN A 271 -17.05 -12.77 0.18
N LEU A 272 -17.51 -11.79 0.95
CA LEU A 272 -16.78 -11.19 2.07
C LEU A 272 -17.20 -11.73 3.45
N ARG A 273 -17.91 -12.86 3.54
CA ARG A 273 -18.47 -13.33 4.83
C ARG A 273 -17.41 -13.49 5.92
N GLU A 274 -16.28 -14.10 5.59
CA GLU A 274 -15.17 -14.31 6.53
C GLU A 274 -14.48 -13.00 6.88
N TRP A 275 -14.33 -12.11 5.89
CA TRP A 275 -13.77 -10.78 6.09
C TRP A 275 -14.62 -9.91 7.01
N ASP A 276 -15.95 -9.91 6.82
CA ASP A 276 -16.91 -9.24 7.69
C ASP A 276 -16.82 -9.78 9.12
N ALA A 277 -16.74 -11.10 9.29
CA ALA A 277 -16.61 -11.74 10.60
C ALA A 277 -15.29 -11.36 11.29
N MET A 278 -14.17 -11.33 10.55
CA MET A 278 -12.87 -10.88 11.04
C MET A 278 -12.93 -9.42 11.55
N VAL A 279 -13.52 -8.52 10.76
CA VAL A 279 -13.69 -7.11 11.15
C VAL A 279 -14.55 -6.99 12.42
N GLN A 280 -15.60 -7.80 12.58
CA GLN A 280 -16.38 -7.79 13.82
C GLN A 280 -15.56 -8.23 15.04
N LYS A 281 -14.71 -9.26 14.91
CA LYS A 281 -13.82 -9.69 16.01
C LYS A 281 -12.83 -8.59 16.40
N ILE A 282 -12.28 -7.86 15.43
CA ILE A 282 -11.38 -6.72 15.68
C ILE A 282 -12.10 -5.60 16.43
N LYS A 283 -13.32 -5.24 16.01
CA LYS A 283 -14.07 -4.12 16.59
C LYS A 283 -14.74 -4.44 17.93
N ARG A 284 -14.98 -5.72 18.22
CA ARG A 284 -15.67 -6.19 19.43
C ARG A 284 -14.90 -7.35 20.08
N PRO A 285 -13.68 -7.11 20.57
CA PRO A 285 -12.89 -8.12 21.26
C PRO A 285 -13.54 -8.48 22.60
N LYS A 286 -13.38 -9.74 23.04
CA LYS A 286 -13.80 -10.23 24.37
C LYS A 286 -12.72 -10.02 25.42
N HIS A 287 -11.47 -9.96 25.00
CA HIS A 287 -10.31 -9.87 25.86
C HIS A 287 -9.36 -8.78 25.38
N GLU A 288 -8.44 -8.37 26.24
CA GLU A 288 -7.45 -7.35 25.94
C GLU A 288 -6.14 -7.71 26.65
N ILE A 289 -5.02 -7.59 25.94
CA ILE A 289 -3.67 -7.83 26.46
C ILE A 289 -2.72 -6.72 26.03
N SER A 290 -1.64 -6.52 26.78
CA SER A 290 -0.59 -5.54 26.50
C SER A 290 0.71 -6.24 26.11
N ILE A 291 1.18 -6.00 24.89
CA ILE A 291 2.46 -6.53 24.39
C ILE A 291 3.47 -5.41 24.26
N ALA A 292 4.61 -5.55 24.92
CA ALA A 292 5.74 -4.63 24.79
C ALA A 292 6.56 -4.97 23.54
N LEU A 293 6.60 -4.08 22.57
CA LEU A 293 7.49 -4.16 21.41
C LEU A 293 8.71 -3.28 21.65
N VAL A 294 9.84 -3.91 21.97
CA VAL A 294 11.09 -3.22 22.37
C VAL A 294 12.03 -3.14 21.16
N GLY A 295 11.85 -2.09 20.36
CA GLY A 295 12.55 -1.90 19.09
C GLY A 295 13.54 -0.74 19.12
N LYS A 296 14.42 -0.71 18.11
CA LYS A 296 15.34 0.41 17.87
C LYS A 296 14.64 1.59 17.20
N TYR A 297 13.65 1.30 16.34
CA TYR A 297 13.05 2.25 15.40
C TYR A 297 11.59 2.62 15.74
N VAL A 298 11.18 2.59 17.02
CA VAL A 298 9.74 2.70 17.37
C VAL A 298 9.14 4.11 17.26
N GLY A 299 9.97 5.15 17.12
CA GLY A 299 9.50 6.52 16.85
C GLY A 299 8.67 6.65 15.56
N LEU A 300 8.84 5.72 14.62
CA LEU A 300 7.96 5.54 13.47
C LEU A 300 7.41 4.11 13.46
N LYS A 301 6.11 3.95 13.71
CA LYS A 301 5.45 2.63 13.76
C LYS A 301 5.55 1.85 12.45
N GLU A 302 5.66 2.54 11.33
CA GLU A 302 5.82 1.93 9.99
C GLU A 302 7.12 1.11 9.86
N CYS A 303 8.14 1.36 10.70
CA CYS A 303 9.38 0.56 10.73
C CYS A 303 9.16 -0.91 11.16
N TYR A 304 8.00 -1.20 11.74
CA TYR A 304 7.64 -2.51 12.29
C TYR A 304 6.19 -2.84 11.94
N LYS A 305 5.71 -2.37 10.78
CA LYS A 305 4.32 -2.48 10.36
C LYS A 305 3.87 -3.94 10.31
N SER A 306 4.63 -4.82 9.65
CA SER A 306 4.31 -6.24 9.54
C SER A 306 4.27 -6.94 10.89
N LEU A 307 5.15 -6.57 11.82
CA LEU A 307 5.14 -7.12 13.18
C LEU A 307 3.92 -6.66 13.97
N GLY A 308 3.55 -5.38 13.84
CA GLY A 308 2.34 -4.84 14.43
C GLY A 308 1.10 -5.55 13.91
N GLU A 309 0.99 -5.73 12.59
CA GLU A 309 -0.13 -6.45 11.98
C GLU A 309 -0.15 -7.93 12.38
N ALA A 310 1.00 -8.60 12.45
CA ALA A 310 1.07 -10.00 12.88
C ALA A 310 0.58 -10.19 14.33
N LEU A 311 0.91 -9.26 15.24
CA LEU A 311 0.38 -9.27 16.60
C LEU A 311 -1.13 -9.06 16.63
N VAL A 312 -1.65 -8.11 15.83
CA VAL A 312 -3.09 -7.89 15.69
C VAL A 312 -3.76 -9.17 15.18
N HIS A 313 -3.23 -9.80 14.13
CA HIS A 313 -3.75 -11.04 13.55
C HIS A 313 -3.76 -12.19 14.55
N GLY A 314 -2.70 -12.36 15.34
CA GLY A 314 -2.66 -13.34 16.43
C GLY A 314 -3.77 -13.12 17.45
N GLY A 315 -4.13 -11.87 17.74
CA GLY A 315 -5.23 -11.52 18.63
C GLY A 315 -6.62 -11.83 18.07
N ILE A 316 -6.81 -11.70 16.74
CA ILE A 316 -8.13 -11.86 16.09
C ILE A 316 -8.73 -13.24 16.36
N ASP A 317 -7.95 -14.32 16.21
CA ASP A 317 -8.46 -15.68 16.37
C ASP A 317 -8.90 -15.96 17.81
N HIS A 318 -8.21 -15.33 18.77
CA HIS A 318 -8.53 -15.37 20.19
C HIS A 318 -9.57 -14.32 20.63
N GLU A 319 -10.21 -13.60 19.71
CA GLU A 319 -11.12 -12.48 20.00
C GLU A 319 -10.51 -11.49 21.02
N THR A 320 -9.21 -11.25 20.89
CA THR A 320 -8.40 -10.50 21.86
C THR A 320 -7.80 -9.28 21.19
N LYS A 321 -7.96 -8.11 21.82
CA LYS A 321 -7.28 -6.89 21.39
C LYS A 321 -5.86 -6.86 21.93
N VAL A 322 -4.89 -6.72 21.03
CA VAL A 322 -3.48 -6.57 21.39
C VAL A 322 -3.11 -5.09 21.44
N ASN A 323 -2.87 -4.56 22.63
CA ASN A 323 -2.33 -3.22 22.81
C ASN A 323 -0.80 -3.29 22.71
N ILE A 324 -0.27 -2.72 21.63
CA ILE A 324 1.17 -2.70 21.40
C ILE A 324 1.77 -1.47 22.09
N ASN A 325 2.59 -1.73 23.10
CA ASN A 325 3.39 -0.75 23.80
C ASN A 325 4.73 -0.60 23.07
N TRP A 326 4.84 0.46 22.28
CA TRP A 326 6.01 0.78 21.46
C TRP A 326 7.11 1.39 22.33
N ILE A 327 8.22 0.68 22.52
CA ILE A 327 9.27 1.05 23.47
C ILE A 327 10.62 1.16 22.75
N GLU A 328 11.31 2.30 22.90
CA GLU A 328 12.68 2.45 22.42
C GLU A 328 13.62 1.65 23.30
N SER A 329 14.46 0.82 22.69
CA SER A 329 15.44 0.02 23.42
C SER A 329 16.41 0.91 24.23
N GLU A 330 16.73 2.12 23.77
CA GLU A 330 17.56 3.06 24.54
C GLU A 330 16.86 3.62 25.79
N ASP A 331 15.53 3.69 25.80
CA ASP A 331 14.79 4.11 27.01
C ASP A 331 14.91 3.06 28.11
N ILE A 332 15.00 1.77 27.74
CA ILE A 332 15.31 0.69 28.68
C ILE A 332 16.70 0.91 29.32
N GLU A 333 17.70 1.31 28.53
CA GLU A 333 19.05 1.58 29.05
C GLU A 333 19.07 2.76 30.03
N ARG A 334 18.29 3.80 29.76
CA ARG A 334 18.26 5.03 30.58
C ARG A 334 17.39 4.91 31.83
N GLN A 335 16.25 4.23 31.73
CA GLN A 335 15.20 4.25 32.75
C GLN A 335 15.02 2.91 33.48
N GLY A 336 15.58 1.83 32.94
CA GLY A 336 15.51 0.48 33.48
C GLY A 336 14.26 -0.31 33.07
N THR A 337 14.42 -1.63 33.00
CA THR A 337 13.38 -2.58 32.56
C THR A 337 12.17 -2.64 33.49
N GLU A 338 12.39 -2.66 34.81
CA GLU A 338 11.33 -2.82 35.82
C GLU A 338 10.26 -1.73 35.71
N ARG A 339 10.66 -0.49 35.39
CA ARG A 339 9.71 0.62 35.28
C ARG A 339 8.89 0.55 33.99
N ILE A 340 9.53 0.21 32.88
CA ILE A 340 8.92 0.29 31.54
C ILE A 340 8.10 -0.96 31.22
N LEU A 341 8.53 -2.15 31.66
CA LEU A 341 7.96 -3.43 31.23
C LEU A 341 6.98 -4.04 32.23
N ARG A 342 6.72 -3.37 33.37
CA ARG A 342 5.92 -3.92 34.48
C ARG A 342 4.51 -4.38 34.09
N GLU A 343 3.89 -3.67 33.16
CA GLU A 343 2.49 -3.89 32.76
C GLU A 343 2.37 -4.72 31.47
N ALA A 344 3.49 -5.25 30.95
CA ALA A 344 3.47 -6.05 29.74
C ALA A 344 3.11 -7.52 30.05
N ASP A 345 2.07 -8.03 29.39
CA ASP A 345 1.67 -9.44 29.44
C ASP A 345 2.60 -10.33 28.58
N GLY A 346 3.31 -9.72 27.63
CA GLY A 346 4.30 -10.37 26.77
C GLY A 346 5.26 -9.37 26.15
N ILE A 347 6.43 -9.85 25.73
CA ILE A 347 7.50 -9.02 25.18
C ILE A 347 7.89 -9.55 23.79
N LEU A 348 7.95 -8.65 22.81
CA LEU A 348 8.49 -8.88 21.49
C LEU A 348 9.73 -8.01 21.28
N ILE A 349 10.85 -8.62 20.90
CA ILE A 349 12.05 -7.91 20.44
C ILE A 349 12.21 -8.13 18.93
N PRO A 350 12.02 -7.08 18.11
CA PRO A 350 12.17 -7.18 16.67
C PRO A 350 13.63 -7.05 16.24
N GLY A 351 13.91 -7.32 14.97
CA GLY A 351 15.19 -6.99 14.35
C GLY A 351 15.51 -5.49 14.43
N GLY A 352 16.79 -5.13 14.26
CA GLY A 352 17.18 -3.72 14.22
C GLY A 352 18.64 -3.53 13.81
N PHE A 353 18.89 -3.30 12.52
CA PHE A 353 20.24 -3.20 11.98
C PHE A 353 21.16 -2.21 12.73
N GLY A 354 22.41 -2.60 12.95
CA GLY A 354 23.45 -1.81 13.62
C GLY A 354 23.56 -2.04 15.13
N THR A 355 24.51 -1.34 15.78
CA THR A 355 24.93 -1.63 17.16
C THR A 355 24.18 -0.86 18.26
N ARG A 356 23.47 0.21 17.88
CA ARG A 356 22.76 1.10 18.80
C ARG A 356 21.57 0.40 19.46
N GLY A 357 21.45 0.49 20.78
CA GLY A 357 20.30 0.01 21.54
C GLY A 357 20.28 -1.49 21.86
N ILE A 358 21.40 -2.20 21.65
CA ILE A 358 21.50 -3.65 21.89
C ILE A 358 21.45 -3.96 23.39
N GLU A 359 22.09 -3.16 24.25
CA GLU A 359 22.10 -3.40 25.70
C GLU A 359 20.69 -3.30 26.30
N GLY A 360 19.86 -2.39 25.80
CA GLY A 360 18.45 -2.30 26.14
C GLY A 360 17.67 -3.59 25.81
N LYS A 361 17.97 -4.22 24.69
CA LYS A 361 17.38 -5.52 24.32
C LYS A 361 17.87 -6.64 25.24
N VAL A 362 19.17 -6.72 25.50
CA VAL A 362 19.76 -7.75 26.36
C VAL A 362 19.19 -7.69 27.78
N THR A 363 19.09 -6.49 28.34
CA THR A 363 18.49 -6.28 29.67
C THR A 363 17.00 -6.61 29.67
N THR A 364 16.26 -6.30 28.61
CA THR A 364 14.86 -6.73 28.40
C THR A 364 14.72 -8.25 28.40
N ILE A 365 15.60 -8.99 27.71
CA ILE A 365 15.58 -10.47 27.70
C ILE A 365 15.83 -11.02 29.11
N ARG A 366 16.79 -10.44 29.84
CA ARG A 366 17.06 -10.82 31.24
C ARG A 366 15.82 -10.63 32.11
N TYR A 367 15.16 -9.48 31.98
CA TYR A 367 13.91 -9.18 32.68
C TYR A 367 12.82 -10.21 32.36
N ALA A 368 12.55 -10.48 31.08
CA ALA A 368 11.54 -11.44 30.65
C ALA A 368 11.80 -12.84 31.25
N ARG A 369 13.05 -13.29 31.23
CA ARG A 369 13.46 -14.59 31.77
C ARG A 369 13.31 -14.67 33.29
N GLU A 370 13.77 -13.65 34.03
CA GLU A 370 13.74 -13.63 35.50
C GLU A 370 12.32 -13.44 36.06
N ARG A 371 11.45 -12.75 35.31
CA ARG A 371 10.04 -12.53 35.66
C ARG A 371 9.08 -13.55 35.03
N GLN A 372 9.61 -14.49 34.24
CA GLN A 372 8.83 -15.50 33.50
C GLN A 372 7.74 -14.90 32.59
N VAL A 373 8.03 -13.75 31.97
CA VAL A 373 7.14 -13.10 31.00
C VAL A 373 7.33 -13.78 29.63
N PRO A 374 6.24 -14.14 28.91
CA PRO A 374 6.33 -14.66 27.55
C PRO A 374 7.15 -13.75 26.63
N PHE A 375 8.05 -14.36 25.87
CA PHE A 375 9.03 -13.63 25.06
C PHE A 375 9.11 -14.20 23.65
N LEU A 376 9.14 -13.31 22.65
CA LEU A 376 9.43 -13.63 21.25
C LEU A 376 10.56 -12.73 20.74
N GLY A 377 11.66 -13.35 20.31
CA GLY A 377 12.78 -12.67 19.66
C GLY A 377 12.81 -12.95 18.16
N LEU A 378 12.96 -11.90 17.34
CA LEU A 378 13.00 -12.01 15.89
C LEU A 378 14.33 -11.45 15.35
N CYS A 379 15.15 -12.34 14.79
CA CYS A 379 16.45 -12.03 14.17
C CYS A 379 17.54 -11.55 15.16
N LEU A 380 17.59 -10.25 15.49
CA LEU A 380 18.70 -9.60 16.21
C LEU A 380 18.56 -9.60 17.73
#